data_AF-A0A643CI10-F1
#
_entry.id   AF-A0A643CI10-F1
#
_cell.length_a   1.000
_cell.length_b   1.000
_cell.length_c   1.000
_cell.angle_alpha   90.00
_cell.angle_beta   90.00
_cell.angle_gamma   90.00
#
_symmetry.space_group_name_H-M   'P 1'
#
loop_
_entity.id
_entity.type
_entity.pdbx_description
1 polymer ?
#
loop_
_entity_poly.entity_id
_entity_poly.type
_entity_poly.pdbx_seq_one_letter_code
_entity_poly.pdbx_strand_id
1 'polypeptide(L)'
;MGFNRPSKIQENALPLMLAEPPQNLIAQSQSGTGKTAAFVLAMLSQVEPANRYPQCLCLSPTYELALQTGKVIEQMGKFYPELKLAYAVRGNKCYTVTKGLKIESVALLSGEMVVEQRAAVIERFREGKEKVLVTTNVCARGIDVEQVSVVINFDLPVDKDGNPDNETYLHRIGRTGRFGKRGLAVNMVDSKHSMNILNRIQEHFNKKIERLDTDDLDEIEKIAN
;
A
#
# COMPACT_ATOMS: atom_id res chain seq x y z
N MET A 1 -6.20 -9.25 -17.72
CA MET A 1 -6.82 -8.10 -17.05
C MET A 1 -7.51 -7.16 -18.02
N GLY A 2 -7.18 -7.15 -19.34
CA GLY A 2 -8.01 -6.44 -20.33
C GLY A 2 -7.90 -4.91 -20.29
N PHE A 3 -6.85 -4.38 -19.68
CA PHE A 3 -6.57 -2.94 -19.70
C PHE A 3 -5.99 -2.57 -21.07
N ASN A 4 -6.69 -1.70 -21.79
CA ASN A 4 -6.29 -1.23 -23.13
C ASN A 4 -5.66 0.17 -23.10
N ARG A 5 -6.06 1.00 -22.12
CA ARG A 5 -5.53 2.34 -21.87
C ARG A 5 -5.69 2.67 -20.38
N PRO A 6 -4.85 3.54 -19.80
CA PRO A 6 -5.03 3.93 -18.42
C PRO A 6 -6.37 4.64 -18.22
N SER A 7 -6.96 4.51 -17.03
CA SER A 7 -8.12 5.32 -16.66
C SER A 7 -7.70 6.75 -16.31
N LYS A 8 -8.64 7.69 -16.25
CA LYS A 8 -8.34 9.10 -15.91
C LYS A 8 -7.48 9.25 -14.64
N ILE A 9 -7.81 8.50 -13.57
CA ILE A 9 -7.00 8.48 -12.34
C ILE A 9 -5.58 7.93 -12.56
N GLN A 10 -5.42 6.94 -13.43
CA GLN A 10 -4.12 6.32 -13.72
C GLN A 10 -3.26 7.21 -14.61
N GLU A 11 -3.83 7.86 -15.63
CA GLU A 11 -3.11 8.80 -16.51
C GLU A 11 -2.42 9.90 -15.69
N ASN A 12 -3.06 10.31 -14.60
CA ASN A 12 -2.61 11.41 -13.77
C ASN A 12 -1.75 10.95 -12.59
N ALA A 13 -2.09 9.80 -11.99
CA ALA A 13 -1.34 9.28 -10.83
C ALA A 13 -0.03 8.61 -11.23
N LEU A 14 -0.01 7.83 -12.32
CA LEU A 14 1.16 7.03 -12.67
C LEU A 14 2.41 7.88 -12.93
N PRO A 15 2.36 9.01 -13.67
CA PRO A 15 3.54 9.85 -13.86
C PRO A 15 4.12 10.36 -12.54
N LEU A 16 3.26 10.77 -11.59
CA LEU A 16 3.69 11.27 -10.29
C LEU A 16 4.24 10.15 -9.38
N MET A 17 3.61 8.98 -9.41
CA MET A 17 4.07 7.82 -8.63
C MET A 17 5.38 7.24 -9.15
N LEU A 18 5.68 7.42 -10.44
CA LEU A 18 6.89 6.94 -11.11
C LEU A 18 7.94 8.04 -11.31
N ALA A 19 7.65 9.27 -10.88
CA ALA A 19 8.57 10.40 -11.01
C ALA A 19 9.84 10.17 -10.18
N GLU A 20 10.95 10.70 -10.69
CA GLU A 20 12.23 10.75 -9.99
C GLU A 20 12.61 12.21 -9.72
N PRO A 21 12.81 12.62 -8.45
CA PRO A 21 12.75 11.81 -7.23
C PRO A 21 11.31 11.41 -6.84
N PRO A 22 11.12 10.30 -6.08
CA PRO A 22 9.79 9.87 -5.63
C PRO A 22 9.08 10.94 -4.78
N GLN A 23 7.81 11.19 -5.08
CA GLN A 23 7.00 12.22 -4.42
C GLN A 23 5.77 11.61 -3.75
N ASN A 24 5.55 11.96 -2.47
CA ASN A 24 4.37 11.52 -1.73
C ASN A 24 3.09 11.98 -2.39
N LEU A 25 2.14 11.07 -2.58
CA LEU A 25 0.93 11.30 -3.36
C LEU A 25 -0.34 11.04 -2.55
N ILE A 26 -1.33 11.92 -2.67
CA ILE A 26 -2.71 11.65 -2.24
C ILE A 26 -3.56 11.54 -3.48
N ALA A 27 -4.18 10.39 -3.72
CA ALA A 27 -5.07 10.24 -4.85
C ALA A 27 -6.52 10.17 -4.36
N GLN A 28 -7.34 11.13 -4.78
CA GLN A 28 -8.78 11.12 -4.54
C GLN A 28 -9.52 10.85 -5.85
N SER A 29 -10.42 9.87 -5.81
CA SER A 29 -11.32 9.57 -6.92
C SER A 29 -12.50 8.73 -6.45
N GLN A 30 -13.54 8.59 -7.27
CA GLN A 30 -14.68 7.72 -6.98
C GLN A 30 -14.28 6.23 -6.92
N SER A 31 -15.10 5.41 -6.25
CA SER A 31 -14.89 3.96 -6.24
C SER A 31 -14.98 3.39 -7.66
N GLY A 32 -14.19 2.35 -7.96
CA GLY A 32 -14.19 1.71 -9.28
C GLY A 32 -13.41 2.43 -10.39
N THR A 33 -12.80 3.60 -10.14
CA THR A 33 -12.09 4.35 -11.20
C THR A 33 -10.71 3.81 -11.55
N GLY A 34 -10.19 2.81 -10.83
CA GLY A 34 -8.90 2.18 -11.12
C GLY A 34 -7.74 2.56 -10.20
N LYS A 35 -8.00 3.18 -9.03
CA LYS A 35 -6.98 3.49 -8.00
C LYS A 35 -6.13 2.28 -7.62
N THR A 36 -6.76 1.11 -7.43
CA THR A 36 -6.04 -0.11 -7.04
C THR A 36 -4.99 -0.49 -8.07
N ALA A 37 -5.35 -0.48 -9.35
CA ALA A 37 -4.41 -0.78 -10.41
C ALA A 37 -3.32 0.29 -10.56
N ALA A 38 -3.63 1.57 -10.28
CA ALA A 38 -2.64 2.65 -10.31
C ALA A 38 -1.50 2.41 -9.30
N PHE A 39 -1.83 2.20 -8.03
CA PHE A 39 -0.79 2.02 -7.02
C PHE A 39 -0.13 0.65 -7.10
N VAL A 40 -0.84 -0.40 -7.51
CA VAL A 40 -0.23 -1.72 -7.70
C VAL A 40 0.82 -1.66 -8.80
N LEU A 41 0.55 -0.94 -9.89
CA LEU A 41 1.53 -0.71 -10.93
C LEU A 41 2.74 0.07 -10.41
N ALA A 42 2.52 1.12 -9.61
CA ALA A 42 3.59 1.87 -8.97
C ALA A 42 4.44 0.98 -8.03
N MET A 43 3.81 0.15 -7.20
CA MET A 43 4.53 -0.80 -6.34
C MET A 43 5.39 -1.75 -7.18
N LEU A 44 4.79 -2.40 -8.19
CA LEU A 44 5.50 -3.38 -9.03
C LEU A 44 6.63 -2.75 -9.84
N SER A 45 6.50 -1.48 -10.24
CA SER A 45 7.55 -0.75 -10.97
C SER A 45 8.75 -0.40 -10.09
N GLN A 46 8.57 -0.39 -8.77
CA GLN A 46 9.61 -0.10 -7.78
C GLN A 46 10.25 -1.37 -7.18
N VAL A 47 9.68 -2.56 -7.45
CA VAL A 47 10.20 -3.83 -6.94
C VAL A 47 11.32 -4.33 -7.85
N GLU A 48 12.49 -4.55 -7.26
CA GLU A 48 13.64 -5.23 -7.85
C GLU A 48 13.76 -6.66 -7.28
N PRO A 49 13.41 -7.72 -8.03
CA PRO A 49 13.40 -9.10 -7.51
C PRO A 49 14.77 -9.57 -6.97
N ALA A 50 15.87 -9.10 -7.58
CA ALA A 50 17.22 -9.46 -7.16
C ALA A 50 17.51 -9.06 -5.70
N ASN A 51 16.87 -7.99 -5.22
CA ASN A 51 17.11 -7.39 -3.92
C ASN A 51 16.38 -8.12 -2.79
N ARG A 52 17.11 -8.86 -1.95
CA ARG A 52 16.59 -9.65 -0.82
C ARG A 52 16.32 -8.83 0.44
N TYR A 53 15.43 -7.86 0.32
CA TYR A 53 14.81 -7.14 1.44
C TYR A 53 13.34 -6.77 1.10
N PRO A 54 12.50 -6.44 2.10
CA PRO A 54 11.19 -5.83 1.94
C PRO A 54 11.15 -4.55 1.10
N GLN A 55 10.29 -4.49 0.09
CA GLN A 55 10.27 -3.34 -0.82
C GLN A 55 8.96 -2.58 -0.81
N CYS A 56 7.82 -3.27 -0.64
CA CYS A 56 6.52 -2.60 -0.60
C CYS A 56 5.64 -3.08 0.55
N LEU A 57 5.01 -2.12 1.23
CA LEU A 57 4.04 -2.34 2.28
C LEU A 57 2.71 -1.68 1.92
N CYS A 58 1.66 -2.49 1.83
CA CYS A 58 0.31 -2.04 1.58
C CYS A 58 -0.54 -2.24 2.84
N LEU A 59 -1.13 -1.16 3.36
CA LEU A 59 -1.98 -1.20 4.55
C LEU A 59 -3.44 -1.13 4.12
N SER A 60 -4.17 -2.22 4.30
CA SER A 60 -5.60 -2.32 4.02
C SER A 60 -6.42 -2.28 5.31
N PRO A 61 -7.62 -1.69 5.30
CA PRO A 61 -8.40 -1.49 6.53
C PRO A 61 -9.10 -2.77 7.00
N THR A 62 -9.53 -3.60 6.05
CA THR A 62 -10.21 -4.87 6.31
C THR A 62 -9.45 -6.04 5.70
N TYR A 63 -9.72 -7.23 6.24
CA TYR A 63 -9.20 -8.49 5.72
C TYR A 63 -9.62 -8.71 4.26
N GLU A 64 -10.88 -8.45 3.95
CA GLU A 64 -11.48 -8.64 2.64
C GLU A 64 -10.83 -7.71 1.59
N LEU A 65 -10.57 -6.45 1.95
CA LEU A 65 -9.92 -5.49 1.07
C LEU A 65 -8.45 -5.82 0.83
N ALA A 66 -7.75 -6.36 1.83
CA ALA A 66 -6.40 -6.87 1.67
C ALA A 66 -6.35 -8.01 0.64
N LEU A 67 -7.26 -8.99 0.75
CA LEU A 67 -7.35 -10.09 -0.21
C LEU A 67 -7.71 -9.62 -1.62
N GLN A 68 -8.63 -8.66 -1.75
CA GLN A 68 -8.97 -8.08 -3.05
C GLN A 68 -7.76 -7.39 -3.69
N THR A 69 -7.01 -6.60 -2.89
CA THR A 69 -5.81 -5.91 -3.34
C THR A 69 -4.73 -6.89 -3.76
N GLY A 70 -4.46 -7.90 -2.95
CA GLY A 70 -3.41 -8.87 -3.27
C GLY A 70 -3.72 -9.71 -4.51
N LYS A 71 -4.99 -10.04 -4.79
CA LYS A 71 -5.38 -10.64 -6.08
C LYS A 71 -5.04 -9.75 -7.27
N VAL A 72 -5.17 -8.43 -7.14
CA VAL A 72 -4.77 -7.49 -8.19
C VAL A 72 -3.25 -7.50 -8.37
N ILE A 73 -2.48 -7.52 -7.27
CA ILE A 73 -1.01 -7.62 -7.29
C ILE A 73 -0.56 -8.91 -7.99
N GLU A 74 -1.15 -10.05 -7.64
CA GLU A 74 -0.84 -11.35 -8.27
C GLU A 74 -1.16 -11.35 -9.77
N GLN A 75 -2.32 -10.81 -10.16
CA GLN A 75 -2.72 -10.77 -11.57
C GLN A 75 -1.84 -9.84 -12.41
N MET A 76 -1.46 -8.68 -11.87
CA MET A 76 -0.59 -7.71 -12.55
C MET A 76 0.86 -8.19 -12.57
N GLY A 77 1.32 -8.78 -11.46
CA GLY A 77 2.67 -9.29 -11.27
C GLY A 77 2.90 -10.70 -11.82
N LYS A 78 1.92 -11.34 -12.48
CA LYS A 78 2.03 -12.73 -12.97
C LYS A 78 3.21 -13.02 -13.90
N PHE A 79 3.79 -11.97 -14.50
CA PHE A 79 4.95 -12.06 -15.38
C PHE A 79 6.28 -11.82 -14.65
N TYR A 80 6.25 -11.61 -13.33
CA TYR A 80 7.40 -11.51 -12.44
C TYR A 80 7.49 -12.83 -11.64
N PRO A 81 8.19 -13.86 -12.15
CA PRO A 81 8.18 -15.20 -11.54
C PRO A 81 8.80 -15.23 -10.14
N GLU A 82 9.69 -14.29 -9.84
CA GLU A 82 10.35 -14.15 -8.54
C GLU A 82 9.60 -13.25 -7.55
N LEU A 83 8.49 -12.63 -7.98
CA LEU A 83 7.67 -11.80 -7.11
C LEU A 83 6.93 -12.68 -6.11
N LYS A 84 7.27 -12.51 -4.83
CA LYS A 84 6.58 -13.18 -3.73
C LYS A 84 5.79 -12.17 -2.90
N LEU A 85 4.50 -12.45 -2.75
CA LEU A 85 3.51 -11.65 -2.04
C LEU A 85 3.11 -12.35 -0.74
N ALA A 86 3.26 -11.63 0.37
CA ALA A 86 2.76 -12.06 1.67
C ALA A 86 1.55 -11.23 2.10
N TYR A 87 0.71 -11.83 2.93
CA TYR A 87 -0.37 -11.14 3.61
C TYR A 87 -0.12 -11.17 5.11
N ALA A 88 -0.40 -10.07 5.80
CA ALA A 88 -0.44 -10.05 7.25
C ALA A 88 -1.73 -9.43 7.80
N VAL A 89 -2.79 -10.22 7.88
CA VAL A 89 -4.12 -9.73 8.20
C VAL A 89 -4.74 -10.53 9.34
N ARG A 90 -5.65 -9.89 10.10
CA ARG A 90 -6.41 -10.52 11.19
C ARG A 90 -7.84 -10.75 10.70
N GLY A 91 -8.33 -12.00 10.64
CA GLY A 91 -9.71 -12.28 10.22
C GLY A 91 -10.24 -13.68 10.58
N ASN A 92 -11.47 -13.77 11.09
CA ASN A 92 -12.05 -15.02 11.63
C ASN A 92 -12.52 -16.03 10.55
N LYS A 93 -12.10 -15.92 9.28
CA LYS A 93 -12.53 -16.82 8.21
C LYS A 93 -11.36 -17.27 7.33
N CYS A 94 -11.10 -18.58 7.41
CA CYS A 94 -10.22 -19.31 6.50
C CYS A 94 -10.90 -19.41 5.13
N TYR A 95 -10.34 -18.77 4.11
CA TYR A 95 -10.68 -19.09 2.73
C TYR A 95 -9.53 -19.89 2.15
N THR A 96 -9.73 -21.20 2.00
CA THR A 96 -8.96 -22.00 1.07
C THR A 96 -9.26 -21.45 -0.32
N VAL A 97 -8.33 -20.69 -0.91
CA VAL A 97 -8.45 -20.30 -2.31
C VAL A 97 -8.24 -21.56 -3.16
N THR A 98 -9.34 -22.04 -3.74
CA THR A 98 -9.44 -23.28 -4.51
C THR A 98 -8.65 -23.19 -5.82
N LYS A 99 -7.80 -24.20 -6.04
CA LYS A 99 -7.33 -24.82 -7.31
C LYS A 99 -7.04 -23.91 -8.52
N GLY A 100 -5.76 -23.81 -8.88
CA GLY A 100 -5.34 -23.53 -10.27
C GLY A 100 -4.07 -22.72 -10.41
N LEU A 101 -3.67 -21.97 -9.39
CA LEU A 101 -2.42 -21.22 -9.36
C LEU A 101 -1.46 -21.95 -8.43
N LYS A 102 -0.29 -22.35 -8.94
CA LYS A 102 0.83 -22.80 -8.11
C LYS A 102 1.31 -21.57 -7.33
N ILE A 103 0.75 -21.44 -6.14
CA ILE A 103 1.10 -20.40 -5.18
C ILE A 103 2.36 -20.87 -4.46
N GLU A 104 3.52 -20.46 -4.94
CA GLU A 104 4.76 -20.59 -4.16
C GLU A 104 4.84 -19.38 -3.22
N SER A 105 4.38 -19.62 -1.98
CA SER A 105 4.44 -18.77 -0.78
C SER A 105 3.46 -17.59 -0.64
N VAL A 106 2.15 -17.83 -0.74
CA VAL A 106 1.17 -16.96 -0.04
C VAL A 106 1.04 -17.44 1.40
N ALA A 107 1.52 -16.62 2.32
CA ALA A 107 1.26 -16.81 3.73
C ALA A 107 -0.08 -16.13 4.06
N LEU A 108 -1.16 -16.89 3.96
CA LEU A 108 -2.48 -16.43 4.35
C LEU A 108 -2.54 -16.37 5.88
N LEU A 109 -2.47 -15.17 6.47
CA LEU A 109 -2.68 -15.00 7.90
C LEU A 109 -4.18 -15.04 8.20
N SER A 110 -4.68 -16.16 8.70
CA SER A 110 -6.05 -16.29 9.23
C SER A 110 -6.06 -15.93 10.72
N GLY A 111 -7.21 -15.48 11.21
CA GLY A 111 -7.45 -15.01 12.58
C GLY A 111 -7.43 -16.10 13.65
N GLU A 112 -7.22 -17.37 13.27
CA GLU A 112 -6.98 -18.49 14.16
C GLU A 112 -5.51 -18.95 14.17
N MET A 113 -4.59 -18.18 13.57
CA MET A 113 -3.17 -18.52 13.68
C MET A 113 -2.64 -18.21 15.06
N VAL A 114 -1.94 -19.21 15.62
CA VAL A 114 -1.07 -19.08 16.78
C VAL A 114 0.03 -18.05 16.44
N VAL A 115 0.46 -17.26 17.43
CA VAL A 115 1.35 -16.09 17.28
C VAL A 115 2.61 -16.39 16.44
N GLU A 116 3.08 -17.63 16.47
CA GLU A 116 4.27 -18.16 15.79
C GLU A 116 4.14 -18.15 14.27
N GLN A 117 2.95 -18.42 13.74
CA GLN A 117 2.70 -18.43 12.30
C GLN A 117 2.74 -17.01 11.71
N ARG A 118 2.22 -16.04 12.46
CA ARG A 118 2.36 -14.60 12.13
C ARG A 118 3.82 -14.17 12.17
N ALA A 119 4.54 -14.57 13.21
CA ALA A 119 5.95 -14.30 13.33
C ALA A 119 6.73 -14.86 12.14
N ALA A 120 6.43 -16.07 11.67
CA ALA A 120 7.10 -16.67 10.51
C ALA A 120 6.92 -15.87 9.21
N VAL A 121 5.74 -15.29 8.97
CA VAL A 121 5.51 -14.44 7.78
C VAL A 121 6.25 -13.12 7.88
N ILE A 122 6.21 -12.52 9.06
CA ILE A 122 6.93 -11.28 9.34
C ILE A 122 8.44 -11.50 9.21
N GLU A 123 8.97 -12.62 9.71
CA GLU A 123 10.38 -12.97 9.59
C GLU A 123 10.77 -13.23 8.13
N ARG A 124 9.97 -13.97 7.35
CA ARG A 124 10.25 -14.14 5.91
C ARG A 124 10.22 -12.83 5.15
N PHE A 125 9.30 -11.93 5.50
CA PHE A 125 9.29 -10.57 4.95
C PHE A 125 10.57 -9.86 5.37
N ARG A 126 10.90 -9.77 6.66
CA ARG A 126 12.12 -9.15 7.18
C ARG A 126 13.41 -9.66 6.51
N GLU A 127 13.50 -10.95 6.26
CA GLU A 127 14.61 -11.60 5.52
C GLU A 127 14.61 -11.34 4.00
N GLY A 128 13.62 -10.61 3.49
CA GLY A 128 13.48 -10.25 2.08
C GLY A 128 13.09 -11.39 1.16
N LYS A 129 12.60 -12.50 1.72
CA LYS A 129 12.04 -13.62 0.96
C LYS A 129 10.71 -13.22 0.31
N GLU A 130 9.96 -12.34 0.97
CA GLU A 130 8.73 -11.73 0.47
C GLU A 130 9.00 -10.26 0.14
N LYS A 131 8.65 -9.79 -1.06
CA LYS A 131 8.96 -8.40 -1.49
C LYS A 131 7.84 -7.44 -1.15
N VAL A 132 6.61 -7.94 -1.19
CA VAL A 132 5.39 -7.18 -0.99
C VAL A 132 4.61 -7.78 0.18
N LEU A 133 4.19 -6.93 1.11
CA LEU A 133 3.33 -7.32 2.21
C LEU A 133 2.03 -6.51 2.19
N VAL A 134 0.89 -7.18 2.16
CA VAL A 134 -0.43 -6.55 2.37
C VAL A 134 -0.90 -6.87 3.80
N THR A 135 -1.03 -5.86 4.65
CA THR A 135 -1.36 -6.04 6.08
C THR A 135 -2.50 -5.15 6.54
N THR A 136 -3.14 -5.47 7.67
CA THR A 136 -4.08 -4.55 8.34
C THR A 136 -3.44 -3.78 9.49
N ASN A 137 -4.12 -2.73 9.96
CA ASN A 137 -3.66 -1.84 11.05
C ASN A 137 -3.26 -2.59 12.33
N VAL A 138 -3.96 -3.68 12.65
CA VAL A 138 -3.70 -4.50 13.84
C VAL A 138 -2.41 -5.30 13.71
N CYS A 139 -2.09 -5.77 12.51
CA CYS A 139 -0.89 -6.56 12.23
C CYS A 139 0.32 -5.69 11.88
N ALA A 140 0.11 -4.46 11.41
CA ALA A 140 1.17 -3.51 11.10
C ALA A 140 1.87 -2.94 12.36
N ARG A 141 1.15 -2.83 13.49
CA ARG A 141 1.74 -2.43 14.77
C ARG A 141 2.66 -3.54 15.27
N GLY A 142 3.97 -3.29 15.28
CA GLY A 142 4.98 -4.24 15.73
C GLY A 142 5.77 -4.93 14.61
N ILE A 143 5.48 -4.66 13.33
CA ILE A 143 6.36 -5.09 12.25
C ILE A 143 7.61 -4.21 12.26
N ASP A 144 8.66 -4.70 12.90
CA ASP A 144 9.96 -4.05 12.93
C ASP A 144 10.78 -4.43 11.68
N VAL A 145 10.40 -3.86 10.55
CA VAL A 145 11.13 -3.97 9.28
C VAL A 145 12.17 -2.87 9.20
N GLU A 146 13.40 -3.20 8.81
CA GLU A 146 14.50 -2.22 8.72
C GLU A 146 14.17 -1.06 7.77
N GLN A 147 13.43 -1.31 6.68
CA GLN A 147 13.01 -0.29 5.73
C GLN A 147 12.07 -0.86 4.66
N VAL A 148 11.10 -0.08 4.17
CA VAL A 148 10.36 -0.36 2.92
C VAL A 148 10.43 0.84 1.98
N SER A 149 10.31 0.65 0.66
CA SER A 149 10.35 1.75 -0.32
C SER A 149 9.03 2.50 -0.39
N VAL A 150 7.91 1.76 -0.37
CA VAL A 150 6.56 2.32 -0.53
C VAL A 150 5.66 1.90 0.64
N VAL A 151 4.93 2.87 1.21
CA VAL A 151 3.85 2.66 2.18
C VAL A 151 2.55 3.18 1.60
N ILE A 152 1.51 2.35 1.59
CA ILE A 152 0.18 2.74 1.09
C ILE A 152 -0.83 2.67 2.21
N ASN A 153 -1.47 3.80 2.52
CA ASN A 153 -2.60 3.91 3.42
C ASN A 153 -3.89 3.87 2.61
N PHE A 154 -4.60 2.74 2.62
CA PHE A 154 -5.96 2.68 2.07
C PHE A 154 -6.95 3.52 2.88
N ASP A 155 -6.80 3.52 4.21
CA ASP A 155 -7.55 4.38 5.12
C ASP A 155 -6.57 5.11 6.04
N LEU A 156 -6.92 6.35 6.35
CA LEU A 156 -6.15 7.15 7.29
C LEU A 156 -6.33 6.62 8.72
N PRO A 157 -5.27 6.64 9.53
CA PRO A 157 -5.35 6.22 10.92
C PRO A 157 -6.21 7.21 11.71
N VAL A 158 -7.24 6.69 12.35
CA VAL A 158 -8.12 7.43 13.26
C VAL A 158 -8.11 6.77 14.64
N ASP A 159 -8.27 7.58 15.68
CA ASP A 159 -8.44 7.10 17.05
C ASP A 159 -9.88 6.65 17.32
N LYS A 160 -10.17 6.27 18.58
CA LYS A 160 -11.49 5.78 18.99
C LYS A 160 -12.60 6.83 18.86
N ASP A 161 -12.23 8.10 18.85
CA ASP A 161 -13.14 9.24 18.77
C ASP A 161 -13.27 9.77 17.34
N GLY A 162 -12.62 9.11 16.37
CA GLY A 162 -12.61 9.52 14.96
C GLY A 162 -11.69 10.70 14.66
N ASN A 163 -10.80 11.06 15.57
CA ASN A 163 -9.76 12.07 15.32
C ASN A 163 -8.54 11.44 14.64
N PRO A 164 -7.71 12.23 13.93
CA PRO A 164 -6.48 11.74 13.33
C PRO A 164 -5.54 11.15 14.39
N ASP A 165 -5.16 9.88 14.20
CA ASP A 165 -4.13 9.21 15.00
C ASP A 165 -2.76 9.46 14.37
N ASN A 166 -2.19 10.63 14.71
CA ASN A 166 -0.92 11.12 14.17
C ASN A 166 0.26 10.21 14.50
N GLU A 167 0.31 9.62 15.70
CA GLU A 167 1.37 8.67 16.07
C GLU A 167 1.33 7.43 15.17
N THR A 168 0.15 6.87 14.95
CA THR A 168 0.00 5.74 14.03
C THR A 168 0.36 6.15 12.61
N TYR A 169 -0.02 7.35 12.16
CA TYR A 169 0.36 7.85 10.83
C TYR A 169 1.88 7.90 10.68
N LEU A 170 2.57 8.57 11.61
CA LEU A 170 4.02 8.69 11.61
C LEU A 170 4.71 7.33 11.67
N HIS A 171 4.21 6.41 12.51
CA HIS A 171 4.76 5.07 12.60
C HIS A 171 4.55 4.23 11.34
N ARG A 172 3.49 4.48 10.56
CA ARG A 172 3.25 3.83 9.26
C ARG A 172 4.18 4.38 8.20
N ILE A 173 4.16 5.69 7.95
CA ILE A 173 4.99 6.28 6.89
C ILE A 173 6.47 6.25 7.25
N GLY A 174 6.81 6.28 8.53
CA GLY A 174 8.18 6.12 9.03
C GLY A 174 8.74 4.72 8.86
N ARG A 175 8.03 3.78 8.22
CA ARG A 175 8.60 2.52 7.70
C ARG A 175 9.34 2.72 6.39
N THR A 176 9.03 3.80 5.66
CA THR A 176 9.79 4.25 4.50
C THR A 176 10.64 5.48 4.84
N GLY A 177 11.60 5.81 3.98
CA GLY A 177 12.40 7.04 4.12
C GLY A 177 13.33 7.11 5.34
N ARG A 178 13.77 5.96 5.90
CA ARG A 178 14.67 5.90 7.07
C ARG A 178 16.13 6.20 6.69
N PHE A 179 16.89 6.77 7.62
CA PHE A 179 18.33 7.03 7.48
C PHE A 179 18.72 7.86 6.23
N GLY A 180 17.92 8.87 5.89
CA GLY A 180 18.16 9.76 4.75
C GLY A 180 17.91 9.12 3.38
N LYS A 181 17.45 7.87 3.34
CA LYS A 181 17.02 7.22 2.10
C LYS A 181 15.65 7.74 1.67
N ARG A 182 15.36 7.61 0.38
CA ARG A 182 14.08 8.04 -0.21
C ARG A 182 12.96 7.07 0.15
N GLY A 183 11.75 7.59 0.20
CA GLY A 183 10.58 6.83 0.59
C GLY A 183 9.28 7.46 0.09
N LEU A 184 8.34 6.62 -0.34
CA LEU A 184 7.06 7.05 -0.89
C LEU A 184 5.91 6.63 0.02
N ALA A 185 5.12 7.60 0.49
CA ALA A 185 3.87 7.38 1.18
C ALA A 185 2.69 7.80 0.31
N VAL A 186 1.73 6.88 0.11
CA VAL A 186 0.52 7.13 -0.67
C VAL A 186 -0.70 7.02 0.23
N ASN A 187 -1.57 8.04 0.22
CA ASN A 187 -2.81 8.04 1.00
C ASN A 187 -4.02 8.02 0.07
N MET A 188 -4.93 7.09 0.30
CA MET A 188 -6.21 7.03 -0.40
C MET A 188 -7.23 7.83 0.40
N VAL A 189 -7.97 8.69 -0.31
CA VAL A 189 -9.04 9.49 0.26
C VAL A 189 -10.29 9.23 -0.55
N ASP A 190 -11.36 8.82 0.12
CA ASP A 190 -12.62 8.42 -0.48
C ASP A 190 -13.80 9.36 -0.12
N SER A 191 -13.62 10.23 0.88
CA SER A 191 -14.67 11.08 1.42
C SER A 191 -14.14 12.44 1.90
N LYS A 192 -15.04 13.42 2.04
CA LYS A 192 -14.72 14.72 2.65
C LYS A 192 -14.24 14.59 4.10
N HIS A 193 -14.71 13.58 4.82
CA HIS A 193 -14.28 13.30 6.18
C HIS A 193 -12.82 12.83 6.21
N SER A 194 -12.47 11.85 5.36
CA SER A 194 -11.09 11.38 5.19
C SER A 194 -10.16 12.52 4.75
N MET A 195 -10.62 13.42 3.87
CA MET A 195 -9.85 14.61 3.48
C MET A 195 -9.60 15.56 4.66
N ASN A 196 -10.60 15.78 5.52
CA ASN A 196 -10.45 16.63 6.71
C ASN A 196 -9.46 16.04 7.72
N ILE A 197 -9.50 14.72 7.94
CA ILE A 197 -8.51 14.00 8.76
C ILE A 197 -7.10 14.23 8.21
N LEU A 198 -6.93 14.13 6.89
CA LEU A 198 -5.64 14.32 6.25
C LEU A 198 -5.11 15.74 6.37
N ASN A 199 -5.98 16.73 6.22
CA ASN A 199 -5.61 18.14 6.41
C ASN A 199 -5.12 18.38 7.84
N ARG A 200 -5.79 17.82 8.84
CA ARG A 200 -5.36 17.88 10.24
C ARG A 200 -4.01 17.18 10.48
N ILE A 201 -3.75 16.06 9.80
CA ILE A 201 -2.45 15.37 9.83
C ILE A 201 -1.37 16.26 9.19
N GLN A 202 -1.65 16.85 8.03
CA GLN A 202 -0.74 17.77 7.33
C GLN A 202 -0.41 19.01 8.18
N GLU A 203 -1.42 19.60 8.83
CA GLU A 203 -1.25 20.70 9.78
C GLU A 203 -0.38 20.29 10.97
N HIS A 204 -0.65 19.12 11.55
CA HIS A 204 0.11 18.60 12.69
C HIS A 204 1.60 18.41 12.37
N PHE A 205 1.92 17.84 11.21
CA PHE A 205 3.31 17.60 10.79
C PHE A 205 3.96 18.78 10.07
N ASN A 206 3.20 19.85 9.76
CA ASN A 206 3.62 20.98 8.96
C ASN A 206 4.35 20.57 7.67
N LYS A 207 3.82 19.54 7.00
CA LYS A 207 4.38 18.95 5.78
C LYS A 207 3.31 18.87 4.71
N LYS A 208 3.51 19.61 3.62
CA LYS A 208 2.63 19.56 2.46
C LYS A 208 2.60 18.14 1.91
N ILE A 209 1.41 17.58 1.82
CA ILE A 209 1.13 16.31 1.15
C ILE A 209 0.43 16.66 -0.16
N GLU A 210 1.01 16.27 -1.28
CA GLU A 210 0.50 16.69 -2.58
C GLU A 210 -0.80 15.99 -2.90
N ARG A 211 -1.84 16.80 -3.12
CA ARG A 211 -3.14 16.33 -3.57
C ARG A 211 -3.06 16.11 -5.08
N LEU A 212 -3.45 14.91 -5.47
CA LEU A 212 -3.81 14.59 -6.83
C LEU A 212 -5.32 14.45 -6.90
N ASP A 213 -5.94 15.52 -7.36
CA ASP A 213 -7.31 15.46 -7.84
C ASP A 213 -7.29 14.93 -9.27
N THR A 214 -8.02 13.86 -9.53
CA THR A 214 -8.07 13.27 -10.87
C THR A 214 -9.29 13.70 -11.67
N ASP A 215 -10.14 14.50 -11.06
CA ASP A 215 -11.23 15.17 -11.74
C ASP A 215 -10.76 16.52 -12.33
N ASP A 216 -9.76 17.16 -11.72
CA ASP A 216 -9.18 18.46 -12.13
C ASP A 216 -7.89 18.31 -12.96
N LEU A 217 -8.05 18.25 -14.29
CA LEU A 217 -6.96 18.05 -15.25
C LEU A 217 -5.93 19.20 -15.22
N ASP A 218 -6.32 20.41 -14.83
CA ASP A 218 -5.45 21.60 -14.87
C ASP A 218 -4.44 21.63 -13.69
N GLU A 219 -4.79 21.01 -12.57
CA GLU A 219 -3.86 20.80 -11.44
C GLU A 219 -2.80 19.75 -11.79
N ILE A 220 -3.15 18.74 -12.58
CA ILE A 220 -2.27 17.62 -12.91
C ILE A 220 -1.15 18.04 -13.85
N GLU A 221 -1.43 18.90 -14.84
CA GLU A 221 -0.41 19.46 -15.74
C GLU A 221 0.62 20.34 -15.01
N LYS A 222 0.24 20.94 -13.88
CA LYS A 222 1.13 21.78 -13.06
C LYS A 222 2.07 20.98 -12.14
N ILE A 223 1.72 19.74 -11.80
CA ILE A 223 2.54 18.88 -10.93
C ILE A 223 3.52 18.04 -11.77
N ALA A 224 3.20 17.79 -13.05
CA ALA A 224 4.04 17.02 -13.97
C ALA A 224 5.17 17.83 -14.65
N ASN A 225 5.21 19.16 -14.47
CA ASN A 225 6.24 20.07 -14.99
C ASN A 225 7.09 20.66 -13.86
#